data_AF-A0A6D0Y797-F1
#
_entry.id   AF-A0A6D0Y797-F1
#
_cell.length_a   1.000
_cell.length_b   1.000
_cell.length_c   1.000
_cell.angle_alpha   90.00
_cell.angle_beta   90.00
_cell.angle_gamma   90.00
#
_symmetry.space_group_name_H-M   'P 1'
#
loop_
_entity.id
_entity.type
_entity.pdbx_description
1 polymer ?
#
loop_
_entity_poly.entity_id
_entity_poly.type
_entity_poly.pdbx_seq_one_letter_code
_entity_poly.pdbx_strand_id
1 'polypeptide(L)'
;RGFPPTNQEVATMLGYRSVNAAVEHLRALEKKGVITIKRGVARGITLHTAVKDDDSEAVGIIRALLAGEENARLRAAHWLHERGLKV
;
A
#
# COMPACT_ATOMS: atom_id res chain seq x y z
N ARG A 1 -22.93 -1.95 5.19
CA ARG A 1 -21.88 -2.52 6.08
C ARG A 1 -21.53 -3.90 5.54
N GLY A 2 -20.39 -4.02 4.87
CA GLY A 2 -19.93 -5.30 4.32
C GLY A 2 -18.99 -5.99 5.30
N PHE A 3 -18.97 -7.32 5.29
CA PHE A 3 -17.93 -8.10 5.93
C PHE A 3 -16.77 -8.30 4.96
N PRO A 4 -15.52 -8.43 5.43
CA PRO A 4 -14.42 -8.82 4.57
C PRO A 4 -14.75 -10.12 3.81
N PRO A 5 -14.26 -10.28 2.56
CA PRO A 5 -14.49 -11.49 1.81
C PRO A 5 -13.64 -12.64 2.37
N THR A 6 -14.08 -13.85 2.08
CA THR A 6 -13.33 -15.10 2.25
C THR A 6 -12.40 -15.34 1.05
N ASN A 7 -11.41 -16.24 1.21
CA ASN A 7 -10.53 -16.63 0.11
C ASN A 7 -11.30 -17.20 -1.10
N GLN A 8 -12.39 -17.94 -0.85
CA GLN A 8 -13.22 -18.52 -1.90
C GLN A 8 -14.03 -17.43 -2.64
N GLU A 9 -14.59 -16.47 -1.91
CA GLU A 9 -15.26 -15.32 -2.54
C GLU A 9 -14.28 -14.52 -3.40
N VAL A 10 -13.06 -14.27 -2.91
CA VAL A 10 -12.00 -13.60 -3.69
C VAL A 10 -11.67 -14.37 -4.97
N ALA A 11 -11.55 -15.70 -4.87
CA ALA A 11 -11.28 -16.56 -6.02
C ALA A 11 -12.39 -16.42 -7.09
N THR A 12 -13.66 -16.49 -6.68
CA THR A 12 -14.81 -16.36 -7.57
C THR A 12 -14.92 -14.95 -8.17
N MET A 13 -14.77 -13.90 -7.36
CA MET A 13 -14.91 -12.51 -7.82
C MET A 13 -13.83 -12.11 -8.84
N LEU A 14 -12.61 -12.65 -8.69
CA LEU A 14 -11.48 -12.34 -9.57
C LEU A 14 -11.29 -13.37 -10.69
N GLY A 15 -12.13 -14.40 -10.77
CA GLY A 15 -12.08 -15.41 -11.84
C GLY A 15 -10.89 -16.36 -11.75
N TYR A 16 -10.36 -16.62 -10.55
CA TYR A 16 -9.31 -17.62 -10.37
C TYR A 16 -9.82 -19.03 -10.63
N ARG A 17 -9.03 -19.83 -11.36
CA ARG A 17 -9.36 -21.23 -11.67
C ARG A 17 -9.35 -22.14 -10.42
N SER A 18 -8.69 -21.72 -9.33
CA SER A 18 -8.70 -22.42 -8.05
C SER A 18 -8.58 -21.44 -6.87
N VAL A 19 -9.08 -21.87 -5.69
CA VAL A 19 -8.94 -21.08 -4.45
C VAL A 19 -7.47 -20.94 -4.04
N ASN A 20 -6.66 -21.98 -4.26
CA ASN A 20 -5.24 -21.95 -3.93
C ASN A 20 -4.49 -20.87 -4.70
N ALA A 21 -4.81 -20.67 -5.99
CA ALA A 21 -4.20 -19.59 -6.77
C ALA A 21 -4.52 -18.22 -6.14
N ALA A 22 -5.77 -17.97 -5.77
CA ALA A 22 -6.15 -16.74 -5.07
C ALA A 22 -5.38 -16.58 -3.75
N VAL A 23 -5.23 -17.65 -2.97
CA VAL A 23 -4.48 -17.65 -1.70
C VAL A 23 -3.00 -17.31 -1.92
N GLU A 24 -2.34 -17.87 -2.94
CA GLU A 24 -0.94 -17.54 -3.25
C GLU A 24 -0.76 -16.06 -3.58
N HIS A 25 -1.64 -15.49 -4.40
CA HIS A 25 -1.60 -14.06 -4.70
C HIS A 25 -1.90 -13.19 -3.48
N LEU A 26 -2.87 -13.57 -2.65
CA LEU A 26 -3.16 -12.89 -1.38
C LEU A 26 -1.95 -12.93 -0.43
N ARG A 27 -1.23 -14.05 -0.35
CA ARG A 27 0.03 -14.15 0.42
C ARG A 27 1.13 -13.25 -0.13
N ALA A 28 1.24 -13.11 -1.45
CA ALA A 28 2.19 -12.18 -2.05
C ALA A 28 1.85 -10.72 -1.70
N LEU A 29 0.57 -10.37 -1.68
CA LEU A 29 0.09 -9.06 -1.24
C LEU A 29 0.34 -8.84 0.27
N GLU A 30 0.09 -9.85 1.10
CA GLU A 30 0.41 -9.78 2.53
C GLU A 30 1.92 -9.59 2.76
N LYS A 31 2.77 -10.29 2.01
CA LYS A 31 4.23 -10.11 2.05
C LYS A 31 4.67 -8.70 1.64
N LYS A 32 3.95 -8.08 0.71
CA LYS A 32 4.16 -6.68 0.30
C LYS A 32 3.61 -5.67 1.32
N GLY A 33 2.94 -6.11 2.39
CA GLY A 33 2.40 -5.24 3.42
C GLY A 33 1.16 -4.45 3.00
N VAL A 34 0.57 -4.75 1.84
CA VAL A 34 -0.65 -4.05 1.36
C VAL A 34 -1.94 -4.59 1.99
N ILE A 35 -1.91 -5.82 2.49
CA ILE A 35 -3.02 -6.45 3.21
C ILE A 35 -2.52 -7.26 4.41
N THR A 36 -3.43 -7.63 5.32
CA THR A 36 -3.17 -8.63 6.37
C THR A 36 -4.28 -9.68 6.38
N ILE A 37 -3.92 -10.95 6.60
CA ILE A 37 -4.85 -12.07 6.65
C ILE A 37 -4.83 -12.69 8.06
N LYS A 38 -5.89 -12.48 8.84
CA LYS A 38 -6.02 -13.08 10.17
C LYS A 38 -6.19 -14.61 10.06
N ARG A 39 -5.27 -15.37 10.67
CA ARG A 39 -5.33 -16.84 10.70
C ARG A 39 -6.50 -17.34 11.56
N GLY A 40 -7.07 -18.48 11.17
CA GLY A 40 -8.18 -19.12 11.90
C GLY A 40 -9.55 -18.44 11.74
N VAL A 41 -9.66 -17.45 10.84
CA VAL A 41 -10.91 -16.73 10.58
C VAL A 41 -11.20 -16.75 9.08
N ALA A 42 -12.44 -17.08 8.69
CA ALA A 42 -12.82 -17.16 7.28
C ALA A 42 -12.78 -15.79 6.56
N ARG A 43 -13.15 -14.72 7.26
CA ARG A 43 -13.29 -13.34 6.74
C ARG A 43 -12.27 -12.39 7.39
N GLY A 44 -10.99 -12.78 7.35
CA GLY A 44 -9.91 -12.10 8.08
C GLY A 44 -9.06 -11.14 7.24
N ILE A 45 -9.49 -10.77 6.03
CA ILE A 45 -8.70 -9.93 5.11
C ILE A 45 -8.92 -8.46 5.44
N THR A 46 -7.84 -7.75 5.76
CA THR A 46 -7.86 -6.30 5.98
C THR A 46 -6.94 -5.62 4.96
N LEU A 47 -7.44 -4.57 4.31
CA LEU A 47 -6.65 -3.72 3.42
C LEU A 47 -5.91 -2.67 4.24
N HIS A 48 -4.64 -2.45 3.94
CA HIS A 48 -3.89 -1.30 4.44
C HIS A 48 -4.05 -0.17 3.43
N THR A 49 -4.71 0.92 3.81
CA THR A 49 -4.86 2.11 2.95
C THR A 49 -3.58 2.94 2.97
N ALA A 50 -2.46 2.40 2.49
CA ALA A 50 -1.26 3.16 2.18
C ALA A 50 -0.26 2.29 1.42
N VAL A 51 -0.20 2.43 0.09
CA VAL A 51 1.11 2.57 -0.59
C VAL A 51 0.92 3.53 -1.77
N LYS A 52 0.64 4.81 -1.47
CA LYS A 52 1.50 5.82 -2.11
C LYS A 52 2.77 5.74 -1.26
N ASP A 53 3.89 5.44 -1.89
CA ASP A 53 5.18 5.31 -1.20
C ASP A 53 5.68 6.72 -0.84
N ASP A 54 4.88 7.42 -0.04
CA ASP A 54 5.12 8.79 0.43
C ASP A 54 6.46 8.86 1.17
N ASP A 55 6.83 7.78 1.85
CA ASP A 55 8.12 7.61 2.51
C ASP A 55 9.27 7.57 1.50
N SER A 56 9.12 6.87 0.39
CA SER A 56 10.13 6.84 -0.69
C SER A 56 10.28 8.20 -1.37
N GLU A 57 9.17 8.91 -1.62
CA GLU A 57 9.20 10.27 -2.16
C GLU A 57 9.86 11.26 -1.18
N ALA A 58 9.49 11.21 0.10
CA ALA A 58 10.09 12.02 1.16
C ALA A 58 11.59 11.76 1.30
N VAL A 59 12.01 10.49 1.32
CA VAL A 59 13.43 10.09 1.36
C VAL A 59 14.18 10.63 0.14
N GLY A 60 13.58 10.57 -1.05
CA GLY A 60 14.15 11.15 -2.27
C GLY A 60 14.32 12.67 -2.21
N ILE A 61 13.39 13.38 -1.59
CA ILE A 61 13.46 14.83 -1.37
C ILE A 61 14.55 15.18 -0.35
N ILE A 62 14.60 14.46 0.78
CA ILE A 62 15.61 14.68 1.83
C ILE A 62 17.02 14.46 1.27
N ARG A 63 17.24 13.41 0.47
CA ARG A 63 18.54 13.16 -0.19
C ARG A 63 18.92 14.31 -1.13
N ALA A 64 17.99 14.77 -1.96
CA ALA A 64 18.22 15.88 -2.88
C ALA A 64 18.56 17.19 -2.14
N LEU A 65 17.90 17.45 -1.00
CA LEU A 65 18.20 18.60 -0.14
C LEU A 65 19.61 18.52 0.44
N LEU A 66 20.03 17.36 0.95
CA LEU A 66 21.37 17.13 1.49
C LEU A 66 22.45 17.20 0.41
N ALA A 67 22.13 16.79 -0.82
CA ALA A 67 23.02 16.88 -1.98
C ALA A 67 23.12 18.31 -2.56
N GLY A 68 22.29 19.25 -2.09
CA GLY A 68 22.28 20.63 -2.57
C GLY A 68 21.71 20.78 -3.99
N GLU A 69 20.86 19.85 -4.45
CA GLU A 69 20.22 19.95 -5.76
C GLU A 69 19.37 21.22 -5.87
N GLU A 70 19.49 21.94 -6.99
CA GLU A 70 18.85 23.24 -7.24
C GLU A 70 17.33 23.22 -7.01
N ASN A 71 16.67 22.13 -7.41
CA ASN A 71 15.22 21.97 -7.34
C ASN A 71 14.71 21.27 -6.07
N ALA A 72 15.59 20.88 -5.14
CA ALA A 72 15.21 20.09 -3.97
C ALA A 72 14.27 20.86 -3.02
N ARG A 73 14.52 22.16 -2.83
CA ARG A 73 13.67 23.02 -1.99
C ARG A 73 12.26 23.18 -2.55
N LEU A 74 12.14 23.39 -3.87
CA LEU A 74 10.85 23.52 -4.53
C LEU A 74 10.05 22.22 -4.42
N ARG A 75 10.71 21.08 -4.66
CA ARG A 75 10.11 19.74 -4.48
C ARG A 75 9.62 19.51 -3.06
N ALA A 76 10.43 19.87 -2.05
CA ALA A 76 10.05 19.77 -0.65
C ALA A 76 8.83 20.64 -0.32
N ALA A 77 8.81 21.90 -0.78
CA ALA A 77 7.70 22.81 -0.56
C ALA A 77 6.40 22.30 -1.21
N HIS A 78 6.47 21.79 -2.44
CA HIS A 78 5.32 21.20 -3.13
C HIS A 78 4.81 19.95 -2.39
N TRP A 79 5.71 19.05 -2.02
CA TRP A 79 5.40 17.81 -1.30
C TRP A 79 4.72 18.06 0.06
N LEU A 80 5.15 19.09 0.78
CA LEU A 80 4.54 19.53 2.05
C LEU A 80 3.18 20.19 1.80
N HIS A 81 3.06 21.04 0.78
CA HIS A 81 1.82 21.71 0.42
C HIS A 81 0.71 20.72 0.01
N GLU A 82 1.02 19.72 -0.81
CA GLU A 82 0.08 18.67 -1.20
C GLU A 82 -0.44 17.84 -0.02
N ARG A 83 0.30 17.83 1.09
CA ARG A 83 -0.07 17.16 2.35
C ARG A 83 -0.69 18.12 3.38
N GLY A 84 -0.93 19.37 2.99
CA GLY A 84 -1.54 20.40 3.85
C GLY A 84 -0.61 20.92 4.95
N LEU A 85 0.69 20.61 4.87
CA LEU A 85 1.71 21.06 5.82
C LEU A 85 2.30 22.39 5.33
N LYS A 86 2.33 23.39 6.21
CA LYS A 86 2.92 24.70 5.92
C LYS A 86 4.39 24.71 6.36
N VAL A 87 5.26 25.29 5.53
CA VAL A 87 6.71 25.48 5.77
C VAL A 87 6.98 26.91 6.19
#